data_AF-A0A4P7JMK4-F1
#
_entry.id   AF-A0A4P7JMK4-F1
#
_cell.length_a   1.000
_cell.length_b   1.000
_cell.length_c   1.000
_cell.angle_alpha   90.00
_cell.angle_beta   90.00
_cell.angle_gamma   90.00
#
_symmetry.space_group_name_H-M   'P 1'
#
loop_
_entity.id
_entity.type
_entity.pdbx_description
1 polymer ?
#
loop_
_entity_poly.entity_id
_entity_poly.type
_entity_poly.pdbx_seq_one_letter_code
_entity_poly.pdbx_strand_id
1 'polypeptide(L)' 'MTDNAPNEPKKNVKTFQDEYDQTVECPWCNSTDTVVASPFGGTVSEILFRCNSCKNTFGWMKWQHKMPK' A
#
# COMPACT_ATOMS: atom_id res chain seq x y z
N MET A 1 -0.27 -34.81 27.99
CA MET A 1 0.96 -34.00 28.06
C MET A 1 0.87 -33.03 26.90
N THR A 2 0.74 -31.74 27.18
CA THR A 2 0.53 -30.69 26.17
C THR A 2 1.86 -30.32 25.54
N ASP A 3 2.01 -30.58 24.24
CA ASP A 3 3.14 -30.10 23.45
C ASP A 3 2.98 -28.61 23.18
N ASN A 4 3.56 -27.78 24.06
CA ASN A 4 3.74 -26.36 23.81
C ASN A 4 4.92 -26.20 22.85
N ALA A 5 4.64 -25.93 21.58
CA ALA A 5 5.66 -25.52 20.62
C ALA A 5 6.17 -24.10 21.00
N PRO A 6 7.49 -23.85 21.01
CA PRO A 6 8.04 -22.56 21.40
C PRO A 6 7.68 -21.45 20.39
N ASN A 7 7.26 -20.30 20.92
CA ASN A 7 7.01 -19.08 20.16
C ASN A 7 8.31 -18.60 19.48
N GLU A 8 8.41 -18.73 18.16
CA GLU A 8 9.51 -18.19 17.37
C GLU A 8 9.49 -16.64 17.40
N PRO A 9 10.66 -15.97 17.45
CA PRO A 9 10.74 -14.52 17.41
C PRO A 9 10.24 -14.03 16.04
N LYS A 10 9.17 -13.22 16.04
CA LYS A 10 8.59 -12.62 14.84
C LYS A 10 9.66 -11.85 14.07
N LYS A 11 10.13 -12.38 12.94
CA LYS A 11 11.01 -11.65 12.01
C LYS A 11 10.36 -10.30 11.67
N ASN A 12 11.16 -9.24 11.70
CA ASN A 12 10.75 -7.89 11.35
C ASN A 12 10.59 -7.80 9.82
N VAL A 13 9.49 -8.32 9.29
CA VAL A 13 9.19 -8.35 7.85
C VAL A 13 8.45 -7.07 7.49
N LYS A 14 9.07 -6.21 6.68
CA LYS A 14 8.35 -5.07 6.05
C LYS A 14 7.29 -5.59 5.10
N THR A 15 6.08 -5.04 5.19
CA THR A 15 4.97 -5.33 4.29
C THR A 15 4.93 -4.33 3.12
N PHE A 16 4.12 -4.63 2.10
CA PHE A 16 3.91 -3.72 0.97
C PHE A 16 3.23 -2.41 1.40
N GLN A 17 2.33 -2.47 2.39
CA GLN A 17 1.71 -1.27 2.97
C GLN A 17 2.74 -0.37 3.64
N ASP A 18 3.69 -0.94 4.39
CA ASP A 18 4.76 -0.18 5.05
C ASP A 18 5.68 0.56 4.07
N GLU A 19 5.73 0.14 2.81
CA GLU A 19 6.54 0.77 1.76
C GLU A 19 5.79 1.89 1.01
N TYR A 20 4.48 1.75 0.82
CA TYR A 20 3.70 2.60 -0.09
C TYR A 20 2.64 3.48 0.58
N ASP A 21 2.21 3.19 1.80
CA ASP A 21 1.26 4.06 2.51
C ASP A 21 1.83 5.48 2.62
N GLN A 22 0.96 6.48 2.44
CA GLN A 22 1.29 7.90 2.49
C GLN A 22 2.33 8.38 1.47
N THR A 23 2.71 7.56 0.48
CA THR A 23 3.69 7.94 -0.55
C THR A 23 3.08 8.68 -1.75
N VAL A 24 1.76 8.69 -1.87
CA VAL A 24 1.02 9.30 -2.99
C VAL A 24 -0.08 10.22 -2.49
N GLU A 25 -0.20 11.40 -3.10
CA GLU A 25 -1.27 12.34 -2.77
C GLU A 25 -2.60 11.93 -3.41
N CYS A 26 -3.69 12.16 -2.69
CA CYS A 26 -5.03 11.96 -3.20
C CYS A 26 -5.31 12.95 -4.35
N PRO A 27 -5.68 12.49 -5.55
CA PRO A 27 -5.89 13.37 -6.72
C PRO A 27 -7.14 14.25 -6.61
N TRP A 28 -8.00 14.02 -5.61
CA TRP A 28 -9.25 14.78 -5.43
C TRP A 28 -9.18 15.84 -4.35
N CYS A 29 -8.42 15.61 -3.28
CA CYS A 29 -8.36 16.50 -2.13
C CYS A 29 -6.94 16.85 -1.68
N ASN A 30 -5.92 16.38 -2.40
CA ASN A 30 -4.50 16.61 -2.12
C ASN A 30 -4.02 16.15 -0.73
N SER A 31 -4.81 15.34 -0.03
CA SER A 31 -4.39 14.75 1.23
C SER A 31 -3.32 13.70 1.01
N THR A 32 -2.33 13.66 1.91
CA THR A 32 -1.31 12.61 2.01
C THR A 32 -1.76 11.44 2.87
N ASP A 33 -2.93 11.52 3.52
CA ASP A 33 -3.54 10.44 4.29
C ASP A 33 -4.18 9.41 3.34
N THR A 34 -3.32 8.67 2.65
CA THR A 34 -3.64 7.64 1.68
C THR A 34 -3.00 6.32 2.10
N VAL A 35 -3.73 5.21 1.89
CA VAL A 35 -3.28 3.85 2.25
C VAL A 35 -3.48 2.91 1.07
N VAL A 36 -2.62 1.90 0.93
CA VAL A 36 -2.76 0.86 -0.08
C VAL A 36 -3.97 0.00 0.26
N ALA A 37 -4.97 0.04 -0.62
CA ALA A 37 -6.13 -0.85 -0.57
C ALA A 37 -5.81 -2.21 -1.22
N SER A 38 -5.05 -2.21 -2.31
CA SER A 38 -4.58 -3.43 -2.99
C SER A 38 -3.28 -3.14 -3.75
N PRO A 39 -2.28 -4.05 -3.72
CA PRO A 39 -1.05 -3.93 -4.51
C PRO A 39 -1.28 -4.11 -6.02
N PHE A 40 -2.50 -4.47 -6.44
CA PHE A 40 -2.91 -4.69 -7.82
C PHE A 40 -4.25 -3.99 -8.11
N GLY A 41 -4.37 -3.37 -9.29
CA GLY A 41 -5.59 -2.76 -9.80
C GLY A 41 -6.16 -3.50 -11.02
N GLY A 42 -6.75 -2.76 -11.97
CA GLY A 42 -7.23 -3.29 -13.24
C GLY A 42 -6.10 -3.78 -14.15
N THR A 43 -4.86 -3.36 -13.88
CA THR A 43 -3.64 -3.94 -14.44
C THR A 43 -2.65 -4.31 -13.33
N VAL A 44 -1.72 -5.24 -13.61
CA VAL A 44 -0.65 -5.65 -12.66
C VAL A 44 0.24 -4.47 -12.23
N SER A 45 0.29 -3.44 -13.05
CA SER A 45 1.13 -2.26 -12.84
C SER A 45 0.43 -1.10 -12.13
N GLU A 46 -0.85 -1.27 -11.85
CA GLU A 46 -1.65 -0.36 -11.06
C GLU A 46 -1.67 -0.80 -9.60
N ILE A 47 -1.54 0.15 -8.68
CA ILE A 47 -1.76 -0.01 -7.25
C ILE A 47 -3.06 0.74 -6.91
N LEU A 48 -3.95 0.13 -6.13
CA LEU A 48 -5.15 0.80 -5.64
C LEU A 48 -4.89 1.42 -4.27
N PHE A 49 -5.19 2.70 -4.15
CA PHE A 49 -5.11 3.49 -2.92
C PHE A 49 -6.50 3.91 -2.45
N ARG A 50 -6.68 4.02 -1.13
CA ARG A 50 -7.83 4.66 -0.50
C ARG A 50 -7.38 5.91 0.23
N CYS A 51 -8.02 7.04 -0.03
CA CYS A 51 -7.83 8.25 0.78
C CYS A 51 -8.69 8.18 2.04
N ASN A 52 -8.08 8.34 3.22
CA ASN A 52 -8.82 8.37 4.47
C ASN A 52 -9.47 9.73 4.74
N SER A 53 -9.01 10.82 4.10
CA SER A 53 -9.62 12.14 4.26
C SER A 53 -10.93 12.30 3.47
N CYS A 54 -10.92 12.03 2.16
CA CYS A 54 -12.12 12.18 1.31
C CYS A 54 -12.84 10.86 0.99
N LYS A 55 -12.33 9.72 1.50
CA LYS A 55 -12.91 8.37 1.36
C LYS A 55 -12.99 7.80 -0.07
N ASN A 56 -12.41 8.48 -1.06
CA ASN A 56 -12.35 7.99 -2.43
C ASN A 56 -11.21 6.96 -2.63
N THR A 57 -11.39 6.07 -3.59
CA THR A 57 -10.41 5.05 -4.00
C THR A 57 -9.91 5.34 -5.40
N PHE A 58 -8.60 5.41 -5.60
CA PHE A 58 -7.95 5.71 -6.89
C PHE A 58 -6.90 4.66 -7.26
N GLY A 59 -6.67 4.52 -8.57
CA GLY A 59 -5.52 3.82 -9.11
C GLY A 59 -4.30 4.73 -9.24
N TRP A 60 -3.12 4.18 -8.97
CA TRP A 60 -1.83 4.82 -9.19
C TRP A 60 -0.91 3.88 -9.98
N MET A 61 -0.39 4.35 -11.11
CA MET A 61 0.52 3.54 -11.92
C MET A 61 1.95 3.64 -11.36
N LYS A 62 2.62 2.50 -11.20
CA LYS A 62 3.98 2.37 -10.62
C LYS A 62 5.05 3.26 -11.30
N TRP A 63 4.78 3.71 -12.52
CA TRP A 63 5.66 4.56 -13.34
C TRP A 63 5.17 6.00 -13.52
N GLN A 64 4.07 6.45 -12.89
CA GLN A 64 3.64 7.86 -13.02
C GLN A 64 4.70 8.87 -12.56
N HIS A 65 5.69 8.45 -11.78
CA HIS A 65 6.82 9.28 -11.33
C HIS A 65 8.18 8.84 -11.91
N LYS A 66 8.20 7.85 -12.80
CA LYS A 66 9.42 7.41 -13.51
C LYS A 66 9.06 7.19 -14.96
N MET A 67 9.30 8.20 -15.79
CA MET A 67 9.32 7.98 -17.24
C MET A 67 10.35 6.89 -17.55
N PRO A 68 10.01 5.85 -18.33
CA PRO A 68 11.03 4.99 -18.90
C PRO A 68 11.95 5.87 -19.77
N LYS A 69 13.26 5.79 -19.51
CA LYS A 69 14.28 6.38 -20.40
C LYS A 69 14.41 5.53 -21.66
#